data_AF-U6M9N4-F1
#
_entry.id   AF-U6M9N4-F1
#
_cell.length_a   1.000
_cell.length_b   1.000
_cell.length_c   1.000
_cell.angle_alpha   90.00
_cell.angle_beta   90.00
_cell.angle_gamma   90.00
#
_symmetry.space_group_name_H-M   'P 1'
#
loop_
_entity.id
_entity.type
_entity.pdbx_description
1 polymer ?
#
loop_
_entity_poly.entity_id
_entity_poly.type
_entity_poly.pdbx_seq_one_letter_code
_entity_poly.pdbx_strand_id
1 'polypeptide(L)'
;MGGAVSSAKDVQYSVSVPSGESTADRTPPRRHYSSLDRLAENFSTNPVKNAWELFQMGVGKSAEGPCLGTRLVTPDGRRGEYVWKSYREVERLALEAGSGLLNGDFVPLLHFEQPGGQQLSLRCLGIFARNREEWIITEHACNAYGVTVVPLYDTLGPHSTRFILGETQMKTVVSDGECLVKLLDALQQQHSGEKQQQYREEQYEVQENDIVLECVITLDTVPDEQRDKAKALRVRLLSWEDLLELGRANMVPLSDEVQPTLESLHTICYTSGK
;
A
#
# COMPACT_ATOMS: atom_id res chain seq x y z
N MET A 1 33.08 32.95 -32.68
CA MET A 1 32.42 33.53 -31.50
C MET A 1 31.60 32.44 -30.86
N GLY A 2 32.13 31.84 -29.78
CA GLY A 2 31.45 30.79 -29.04
C GLY A 2 30.43 31.41 -28.07
N GLY A 3 29.20 30.95 -28.16
CA GLY A 3 28.24 31.01 -27.05
C GLY A 3 28.21 29.64 -26.42
N ALA A 4 28.93 29.48 -25.31
CA ALA A 4 28.87 28.28 -24.49
C ALA A 4 27.45 28.15 -23.94
N VAL A 5 26.81 27.01 -24.26
CA VAL A 5 25.61 26.55 -23.58
C VAL A 5 25.99 26.36 -22.11
N SER A 6 25.28 27.08 -21.24
CA SER A 6 25.35 26.96 -19.78
C SER A 6 25.54 25.51 -19.37
N SER A 7 26.67 25.18 -18.73
CA SER A 7 26.86 23.86 -18.14
C SER A 7 25.73 23.58 -17.16
N ALA A 8 25.07 22.42 -17.31
CA ALA A 8 24.19 21.91 -16.28
C ALA A 8 25.01 21.89 -14.99
N LYS A 9 24.60 22.67 -13.97
CA LYS A 9 25.17 22.55 -12.63
C LYS A 9 25.06 21.08 -12.24
N ASP A 10 26.16 20.46 -11.82
CA ASP A 10 26.14 19.12 -11.23
C ASP A 10 25.15 19.13 -10.05
N VAL A 11 23.93 18.67 -10.29
CA VAL A 11 22.92 18.59 -9.24
C VAL A 11 23.31 17.42 -8.35
N GLN A 12 23.84 17.75 -7.17
CA GLN A 12 24.24 16.76 -6.19
C GLN A 12 23.04 16.31 -5.36
N TYR A 13 22.42 15.20 -5.77
CA TYR A 13 21.22 14.66 -5.11
C TYR A 13 21.50 14.02 -3.75
N SER A 14 22.66 13.38 -3.57
CA SER A 14 23.05 12.74 -2.31
C SER A 14 24.55 12.70 -2.09
N VAL A 15 24.94 12.72 -0.82
CA VAL A 15 26.31 12.71 -0.30
C VAL A 15 26.50 11.55 0.67
N SER A 16 27.67 10.95 0.69
CA SER A 16 28.01 9.91 1.66
C SER A 16 28.04 10.50 3.07
N VAL A 17 27.46 9.79 4.03
CA VAL A 17 27.56 10.15 5.45
C VAL A 17 29.02 9.94 5.88
N PRO A 18 29.72 10.96 6.41
CA PRO A 18 31.16 10.90 6.70
C PRO A 18 31.56 9.77 7.66
N SER A 19 30.68 9.38 8.57
CA SER A 19 30.88 8.28 9.53
C SER A 19 30.45 6.91 9.02
N GLY A 20 29.96 6.81 7.78
CA GLY A 20 29.50 5.57 7.19
C GLY A 20 30.66 4.67 6.77
N GLU A 21 30.71 3.46 7.32
CA GLU A 21 31.67 2.46 6.87
C GLU A 21 31.33 1.98 5.45
N SER A 22 32.34 1.89 4.59
CA SER A 22 32.25 1.17 3.32
C SER A 22 32.83 -0.21 3.54
N THR A 23 32.08 -1.25 3.15
CA THR A 23 32.60 -2.61 3.07
C THR A 23 32.67 -3.04 1.59
N ALA A 24 33.24 -4.21 1.30
CA ALA A 24 33.35 -4.70 -0.06
C ALA A 24 31.97 -4.93 -0.73
N ASP A 25 30.92 -5.17 0.07
CA ASP A 25 29.56 -5.48 -0.36
C ASP A 25 28.59 -4.28 -0.32
N ARG A 26 28.97 -3.13 0.27
CA ARG A 26 28.06 -1.97 0.36
C ARG A 26 28.79 -0.62 0.37
N THR A 27 28.15 0.38 -0.22
CA THR A 27 28.58 1.78 -0.11
C THR A 27 28.17 2.37 1.25
N PRO A 28 28.85 3.43 1.73
CA PRO A 28 28.39 4.17 2.88
C PRO A 28 26.95 4.65 2.69
N PRO A 29 26.16 4.77 3.78
CA PRO A 29 24.86 5.43 3.74
C PRO A 29 24.97 6.80 3.07
N ARG A 30 24.01 7.13 2.21
CA ARG A 30 23.95 8.43 1.54
C ARG A 30 22.74 9.21 2.02
N ARG A 31 22.87 10.53 2.15
CA ARG A 31 21.80 11.46 2.56
C ARG A 31 21.70 12.63 1.60
N HIS A 32 20.57 13.33 1.64
CA HIS A 32 20.45 14.62 0.95
C HIS A 32 21.47 15.62 1.53
N TYR A 33 22.10 16.43 0.67
CA TYR A 33 23.20 17.31 1.07
C TYR A 33 22.81 18.34 2.14
N SER A 34 21.55 18.75 2.18
CA SER A 34 21.03 19.69 3.19
C SER A 34 20.72 19.06 4.55
N SER A 35 20.83 17.73 4.68
CA SER A 35 20.46 16.95 5.86
C SER A 35 21.49 15.86 6.13
N LEU A 36 22.78 16.22 6.08
CA LEU A 36 23.89 15.31 6.36
C LEU A 36 23.85 14.79 7.81
N ASP A 37 23.79 15.72 8.76
CA ASP A 37 23.97 15.41 10.18
C ASP A 37 22.66 15.20 10.93
N ARG A 38 21.52 15.26 10.24
CA ARG A 38 20.17 15.12 10.81
C ARG A 38 19.22 14.45 9.84
N LEU A 39 18.12 13.90 10.36
CA LEU A 39 17.01 13.48 9.52
C LEU A 39 16.31 14.70 8.93
N ALA A 40 15.76 14.55 7.73
CA ALA A 40 14.78 15.50 7.24
C ALA A 40 13.50 15.30 8.06
N GLU A 41 13.14 16.33 8.81
CA GLU A 41 11.87 16.38 9.54
C GLU A 41 10.80 17.02 8.65
N ASN A 42 9.80 17.66 9.25
CA ASN A 42 8.76 18.37 8.52
C ASN A 42 9.29 19.65 7.84
N PHE A 43 8.54 20.16 6.86
CA PHE A 43 8.89 21.42 6.19
C PHE A 43 8.71 22.61 7.13
N SER A 44 9.73 23.44 7.25
CA SER A 44 9.70 24.61 8.16
C SER A 44 8.74 25.71 7.72
N THR A 45 8.51 25.86 6.40
CA THR A 45 7.64 26.92 5.85
C THR A 45 6.19 26.48 5.69
N ASN A 46 5.97 25.26 5.21
CA ASN A 46 4.65 24.68 4.96
C ASN A 46 4.60 23.25 5.52
N PRO A 47 4.49 23.09 6.86
CA PRO A 47 4.48 21.77 7.47
C PRO A 47 3.26 20.98 7.00
N VAL A 48 3.44 19.67 6.80
CA VAL A 48 2.38 18.73 6.44
C VAL A 48 1.97 17.91 7.66
N LYS A 49 0.70 17.54 7.77
CA LYS A 49 0.14 16.76 8.88
C LYS A 49 0.08 15.26 8.60
N ASN A 50 0.15 14.88 7.33
CA ASN A 50 0.09 13.49 6.90
C ASN A 50 0.66 13.34 5.47
N ALA A 51 0.78 12.09 5.02
CA ALA A 51 1.28 11.76 3.69
C ALA A 51 0.36 12.25 2.56
N TRP A 52 -0.93 12.45 2.82
CA TRP A 52 -1.84 13.03 1.83
C TRP A 52 -1.53 14.50 1.55
N GLU A 53 -1.31 15.31 2.60
CA GLU A 53 -0.88 16.70 2.43
C GLU A 53 0.46 16.81 1.68
N LEU A 54 1.38 15.86 1.89
CA LEU A 54 2.61 15.77 1.11
C LEU A 54 2.32 15.55 -0.38
N PHE A 55 1.41 14.64 -0.73
CA PHE A 55 0.98 14.45 -2.11
C PHE A 55 0.31 15.71 -2.69
N GLN A 56 -0.52 16.39 -1.89
CA GLN A 56 -1.20 17.63 -2.27
C GLN A 56 -0.23 18.77 -2.61
N MET A 57 0.96 18.81 -2.01
CA MET A 57 2.01 19.75 -2.45
C MET A 57 2.44 19.51 -3.90
N GLY A 58 2.42 18.25 -4.37
CA GLY A 58 2.68 17.89 -5.77
C GLY A 58 1.55 18.35 -6.68
N VAL A 59 0.30 18.09 -6.29
CA VAL A 59 -0.91 18.56 -7.01
C VAL A 59 -0.88 20.08 -7.17
N GLY A 60 -0.60 20.82 -6.08
CA GLY A 60 -0.51 22.29 -6.11
C GLY A 60 0.57 22.86 -7.03
N LYS A 61 1.60 22.08 -7.38
CA LYS A 61 2.68 22.50 -8.29
C LYS A 61 2.42 22.10 -9.74
N SER A 62 1.83 20.93 -9.97
CA SER A 62 1.83 20.28 -11.29
C SER A 62 0.54 19.47 -11.54
N ALA A 63 -0.62 20.03 -11.17
CA ALA A 63 -1.92 19.33 -11.24
C ALA A 63 -2.19 18.60 -12.57
N GLU A 64 -1.89 19.24 -13.71
CA GLU A 64 -2.09 18.66 -15.06
C GLU A 64 -0.85 17.92 -15.60
N GLY A 65 0.26 17.92 -14.86
CA GLY A 65 1.50 17.24 -15.27
C GLY A 65 1.48 15.74 -14.98
N PRO A 66 2.38 14.96 -15.60
CA PRO A 66 2.43 13.51 -15.44
C PRO A 66 2.76 13.11 -13.99
N CYS A 67 1.97 12.18 -13.43
CA CYS A 67 2.12 11.67 -12.07
C CYS A 67 2.43 10.16 -12.06
N LEU A 68 1.52 9.34 -12.57
CA LEU A 68 1.69 7.88 -12.64
C LEU A 68 1.65 7.41 -14.09
N GLY A 69 2.62 6.57 -14.47
CA GLY A 69 2.77 6.09 -15.84
C GLY A 69 2.62 4.57 -15.93
N THR A 70 1.75 4.10 -16.81
CA THR A 70 1.56 2.68 -17.11
C THR A 70 2.00 2.37 -18.55
N ARG A 71 2.73 1.27 -18.75
CA ARG A 71 3.09 0.79 -20.10
C ARG A 71 2.08 -0.26 -20.55
N LEU A 72 1.27 0.07 -21.54
CA LEU A 72 0.30 -0.86 -22.11
C LEU A 72 1.03 -1.95 -22.92
N VAL A 73 0.49 -3.17 -22.86
CA VAL A 73 0.97 -4.26 -23.70
C VAL A 73 0.35 -4.09 -25.09
N THR A 74 1.19 -3.97 -26.11
CA THR A 74 0.76 -3.84 -27.51
C THR A 74 0.29 -5.20 -28.04
N PRO A 75 -0.50 -5.26 -29.14
CA PRO A 75 -1.01 -6.52 -29.68
C PRO A 75 0.06 -7.57 -30.02
N ASP A 76 1.30 -7.14 -30.25
CA ASP A 76 2.48 -7.98 -30.50
C ASP A 76 3.22 -8.42 -29.22
N GLY A 77 2.65 -8.17 -28.04
CA GLY A 77 3.17 -8.60 -26.74
C GLY A 77 4.30 -7.73 -26.17
N ARG A 78 4.70 -6.65 -26.85
CA ARG A 78 5.71 -5.71 -26.34
C ARG A 78 5.08 -4.71 -25.37
N ARG A 79 5.91 -4.07 -24.55
CA ARG A 79 5.47 -2.94 -23.72
C ARG A 79 5.62 -1.65 -24.53
N GLY A 80 4.53 -0.93 -24.71
CA GLY A 80 4.51 0.36 -25.40
C GLY A 80 5.12 1.50 -24.60
N GLU A 81 4.84 2.72 -25.08
CA GLU A 81 5.15 3.96 -24.37
C GLU A 81 4.35 4.09 -23.07
N TYR A 82 4.81 4.96 -22.19
CA TYR A 82 4.06 5.30 -20.99
C TYR A 82 2.81 6.11 -21.33
N VAL A 83 1.67 5.64 -20.83
CA VAL A 83 0.44 6.43 -20.72
C VAL A 83 0.39 6.99 -19.32
N TRP A 84 0.28 8.31 -19.21
CA TRP A 84 0.37 9.03 -17.94
C TRP A 84 -1.01 9.46 -17.45
N LYS A 85 -1.25 9.29 -16.16
CA LYS A 85 -2.29 10.01 -15.41
C LYS A 85 -1.70 11.29 -14.83
N SER A 86 -2.46 12.36 -14.84
CA SER A 86 -2.08 13.61 -14.20
C SER A 86 -2.18 13.53 -12.67
N TYR A 87 -1.55 14.47 -11.97
CA TYR A 87 -1.71 14.59 -10.51
C TYR A 87 -3.19 14.75 -10.11
N ARG A 88 -3.97 15.54 -10.87
CA ARG A 88 -5.41 15.71 -10.63
C ARG A 88 -6.19 14.42 -10.82
N GLU A 89 -5.84 13.63 -11.83
CA GLU A 89 -6.50 12.33 -12.04
C GLU A 89 -6.20 11.36 -10.91
N VAL A 90 -4.95 11.30 -10.45
CA VAL A 90 -4.54 10.45 -9.31
C VAL A 90 -5.22 10.91 -8.02
N GLU A 91 -5.26 12.22 -7.77
CA GLU A 91 -5.99 12.81 -6.63
C GLU A 91 -7.47 12.40 -6.65
N ARG A 92 -8.16 12.60 -7.78
CA ARG A 92 -9.57 12.25 -7.94
C ARG A 92 -9.80 10.77 -7.65
N LEU A 93 -9.00 9.89 -8.25
CA LEU A 93 -9.13 8.44 -8.07
C LEU A 93 -8.85 8.00 -6.63
N ALA A 94 -7.87 8.61 -5.96
CA ALA A 94 -7.59 8.34 -4.55
C ALA A 94 -8.76 8.76 -3.64
N LEU A 95 -9.37 9.93 -3.92
CA LEU A 95 -10.53 10.41 -3.19
C LEU A 95 -11.75 9.50 -3.41
N GLU A 96 -12.01 9.08 -4.64
CA GLU A 96 -13.08 8.14 -4.99
C GLU A 96 -12.86 6.79 -4.32
N ALA A 97 -11.67 6.18 -4.47
CA ALA A 97 -11.37 4.89 -3.86
C ALA A 97 -11.52 4.91 -2.34
N GLY A 98 -10.98 5.94 -1.68
CA GLY A 98 -11.07 6.06 -0.22
C GLY A 98 -12.49 6.32 0.29
N SER A 99 -13.29 7.12 -0.42
CA SER A 99 -14.72 7.25 -0.14
C SER A 99 -15.46 5.92 -0.30
N GLY A 100 -15.15 5.17 -1.36
CA GLY A 100 -15.73 3.85 -1.61
C GLY A 100 -15.41 2.85 -0.49
N LEU A 101 -14.16 2.87 0.03
CA LEU A 101 -13.73 2.05 1.16
C LEU A 101 -14.57 2.32 2.42
N LEU A 102 -14.83 3.59 2.74
CA LEU A 102 -15.61 3.97 3.91
C LEU A 102 -17.10 3.73 3.73
N ASN A 103 -17.67 4.06 2.57
CA ASN A 103 -19.09 3.85 2.27
C ASN A 103 -19.49 2.37 2.29
N GLY A 104 -18.59 1.50 1.85
CA GLY A 104 -18.80 0.05 1.86
C GLY A 104 -18.51 -0.63 3.20
N ASP A 105 -18.07 0.12 4.22
CA ASP A 105 -17.53 -0.41 5.48
C ASP A 105 -16.45 -1.49 5.26
N PHE A 106 -15.64 -1.32 4.22
CA PHE A 106 -14.61 -2.28 3.84
C PHE A 106 -13.38 -2.22 4.75
N VAL A 107 -13.19 -1.11 5.44
CA VAL A 107 -12.05 -0.84 6.33
C VAL A 107 -12.57 -0.35 7.69
N PRO A 108 -13.33 -1.16 8.44
CA PRO A 108 -13.89 -0.72 9.72
C PRO A 108 -12.78 -0.33 10.71
N LEU A 109 -13.13 0.49 11.70
CA LEU A 109 -12.21 0.79 12.80
C LEU A 109 -12.12 -0.43 13.72
N LEU A 110 -10.96 -1.07 13.74
CA LEU A 110 -10.62 -2.22 14.56
C LEU A 110 -9.92 -1.75 15.84
N HIS A 111 -10.12 -2.47 16.94
CA HIS A 111 -9.52 -2.17 18.24
C HIS A 111 -8.62 -3.31 18.69
N PHE A 112 -7.39 -2.99 19.06
CA PHE A 112 -6.37 -3.92 19.49
C PHE A 112 -5.91 -3.55 20.90
N GLU A 113 -5.82 -4.56 21.77
CA GLU A 113 -5.24 -4.39 23.10
C GLU A 113 -3.72 -4.45 23.01
N GLN A 114 -3.04 -3.42 23.51
CA GLN A 114 -1.59 -3.39 23.60
C GLN A 114 -1.13 -3.78 25.00
N PRO A 115 0.11 -4.30 25.14
CA PRO A 115 0.73 -4.51 26.44
C PRO A 115 0.66 -3.23 27.29
N GLY A 116 0.19 -3.37 28.53
CA GLY A 116 -0.02 -2.23 29.43
C GLY A 116 -1.41 -1.58 29.37
N GLY A 117 -2.36 -2.19 28.64
CA GLY A 117 -3.77 -1.78 28.64
C GLY A 117 -4.08 -0.56 27.76
N GLN A 118 -3.14 -0.16 26.92
CA GLN A 118 -3.38 0.87 25.90
C GLN A 118 -4.19 0.25 24.75
N GLN A 119 -5.11 1.03 24.18
CA GLN A 119 -5.95 0.59 23.07
C GLN A 119 -5.47 1.25 21.78
N LEU A 120 -5.10 0.42 20.80
CA LEU A 120 -4.76 0.87 19.46
C LEU A 120 -5.99 0.71 18.57
N SER A 121 -6.38 1.77 17.87
CA SER A 121 -7.52 1.72 16.95
C SER A 121 -7.05 2.01 15.53
N LEU A 122 -7.28 1.08 14.61
CA LEU A 122 -6.78 1.13 13.24
C LEU A 122 -7.88 0.78 12.25
N ARG A 123 -7.87 1.41 11.08
CA ARG A 123 -8.48 0.82 9.87
C ARG A 123 -7.38 0.12 9.10
N CYS A 124 -7.57 -1.13 8.70
CA CYS A 124 -6.53 -1.89 7.98
C CYS A 124 -7.01 -2.25 6.57
N LEU A 125 -6.16 -2.02 5.57
CA LEU A 125 -6.37 -2.49 4.20
C LEU A 125 -5.15 -3.27 3.71
N GLY A 126 -5.37 -4.52 3.34
CA GLY A 126 -4.35 -5.31 2.67
C GLY A 126 -4.18 -4.87 1.22
N ILE A 127 -2.96 -4.85 0.72
CA ILE A 127 -2.72 -4.73 -0.73
C ILE A 127 -1.82 -5.88 -1.14
N PHE A 128 -2.29 -6.72 -2.06
CA PHE A 128 -1.57 -7.87 -2.59
C PHE A 128 -1.60 -7.83 -4.12
N ALA A 129 -0.67 -7.11 -4.71
CA ALA A 129 -0.56 -6.90 -6.14
C ALA A 129 0.88 -6.53 -6.50
N ARG A 130 1.25 -6.76 -7.75
CA ARG A 130 2.52 -6.28 -8.31
C ARG A 130 2.48 -4.78 -8.53
N ASN A 131 3.66 -4.16 -8.70
CA ASN A 131 3.79 -2.73 -8.96
C ASN A 131 2.93 -2.30 -10.16
N ARG A 132 1.87 -1.53 -9.86
CA ARG A 132 0.91 -0.97 -10.82
C ARG A 132 0.31 0.32 -10.27
N GLU A 133 -0.34 1.10 -11.14
CA GLU A 133 -0.86 2.41 -10.76
C GLU A 133 -1.92 2.34 -9.65
N GLU A 134 -2.78 1.33 -9.67
CA GLU A 134 -3.87 1.15 -8.70
C GLU A 134 -3.34 0.88 -7.30
N TRP A 135 -2.16 0.24 -7.17
CA TRP A 135 -1.47 0.10 -5.89
C TRP A 135 -1.17 1.48 -5.29
N ILE A 136 -0.56 2.37 -6.08
CA ILE A 136 -0.16 3.70 -5.63
C ILE A 136 -1.38 4.58 -5.37
N ILE A 137 -2.42 4.48 -6.20
CA ILE A 137 -3.69 5.19 -6.00
C ILE A 137 -4.36 4.72 -4.70
N THR A 138 -4.35 3.41 -4.42
CA THR A 138 -4.88 2.84 -3.17
C THR A 138 -4.10 3.36 -1.96
N GLU A 139 -2.77 3.42 -2.04
CA GLU A 139 -1.95 4.00 -0.97
C GLU A 139 -2.29 5.48 -0.74
N HIS A 140 -2.45 6.27 -1.80
CA HIS A 140 -2.90 7.65 -1.68
C HIS A 140 -4.31 7.78 -1.06
N ALA A 141 -5.23 6.86 -1.39
CA ALA A 141 -6.54 6.80 -0.75
C ALA A 141 -6.39 6.53 0.76
N CYS A 142 -5.59 5.54 1.14
CA CYS A 142 -5.32 5.24 2.54
C CYS A 142 -4.73 6.43 3.30
N ASN A 143 -3.80 7.15 2.66
CA ASN A 143 -3.18 8.35 3.21
C ASN A 143 -4.17 9.50 3.41
N ALA A 144 -5.20 9.60 2.58
CA ALA A 144 -6.24 10.61 2.69
C ALA A 144 -7.23 10.29 3.81
N TYR A 145 -7.60 9.01 3.96
CA TYR A 145 -8.72 8.57 4.81
C TYR A 145 -8.31 7.80 6.07
N GLY A 146 -7.06 7.91 6.50
CA GLY A 146 -6.60 7.38 7.78
C GLY A 146 -6.64 5.85 7.85
N VAL A 147 -6.35 5.19 6.73
CA VAL A 147 -6.31 3.73 6.64
C VAL A 147 -4.86 3.25 6.65
N THR A 148 -4.55 2.32 7.55
CA THR A 148 -3.25 1.68 7.64
C THR A 148 -3.09 0.67 6.51
N VAL A 149 -2.07 0.88 5.66
CA VAL A 149 -1.75 -0.05 4.57
C VAL A 149 -1.01 -1.27 5.13
N VAL A 150 -1.40 -2.47 4.69
CA VAL A 150 -0.72 -3.72 5.00
C VAL A 150 -0.30 -4.41 3.69
N PRO A 151 0.93 -4.20 3.20
CA PRO A 151 1.40 -4.86 2.00
C PRO A 151 1.58 -6.37 2.23
N LEU A 152 1.04 -7.17 1.32
CA LEU A 152 1.25 -8.60 1.26
C LEU A 152 2.21 -8.93 0.11
N TYR A 153 3.20 -9.77 0.40
CA TYR A 153 4.23 -10.15 -0.55
C TYR A 153 4.15 -11.64 -0.89
N ASP A 154 4.21 -11.93 -2.18
CA ASP A 154 4.23 -13.29 -2.72
C ASP A 154 5.38 -14.14 -2.15
N THR A 155 6.53 -13.49 -1.90
CA THR A 155 7.76 -14.15 -1.45
C THR A 155 7.71 -14.69 -0.02
N LEU A 156 6.73 -14.30 0.79
CA LEU A 156 6.59 -14.78 2.17
C LEU A 156 5.81 -16.10 2.24
N GLY A 157 5.10 -16.46 1.18
CA GLY A 157 4.34 -17.70 1.10
C GLY A 157 2.98 -17.67 1.84
N PRO A 158 2.21 -18.76 1.72
CA PRO A 158 0.82 -18.82 2.18
C PRO A 158 0.69 -18.77 3.71
N HIS A 159 1.67 -19.29 4.46
CA HIS A 159 1.65 -19.23 5.92
C HIS A 159 1.74 -17.80 6.44
N SER A 160 2.70 -17.01 5.94
CA SER A 160 2.81 -15.60 6.31
C SER A 160 1.59 -14.79 5.87
N THR A 161 1.01 -15.09 4.71
CA THR A 161 -0.24 -14.44 4.28
C THR A 161 -1.35 -14.66 5.33
N ARG A 162 -1.55 -15.91 5.78
CA ARG A 162 -2.52 -16.22 6.83
C ARG A 162 -2.22 -15.54 8.16
N PHE A 163 -0.95 -15.59 8.58
CA PHE A 163 -0.50 -14.96 9.82
C PHE A 163 -0.82 -13.46 9.82
N ILE A 164 -0.48 -12.76 8.73
CA ILE A 164 -0.74 -11.32 8.58
C ILE A 164 -2.24 -11.01 8.62
N LEU A 165 -3.06 -11.80 7.91
CA LEU A 165 -4.52 -11.63 7.92
C LEU A 165 -5.10 -11.84 9.33
N GLY A 166 -4.61 -12.85 10.06
CA GLY A 166 -5.00 -13.12 11.44
C GLY A 166 -4.52 -12.05 12.43
N GLU A 167 -3.31 -11.51 12.29
CA GLU A 167 -2.81 -10.49 13.21
C GLU A 167 -3.51 -9.13 12.99
N THR A 168 -3.68 -8.74 11.73
CA THR A 168 -4.24 -7.42 11.39
C THR A 168 -5.76 -7.38 11.43
N GLN A 169 -6.43 -8.54 11.49
CA GLN A 169 -7.89 -8.67 11.47
C GLN A 169 -8.56 -7.87 10.34
N MET A 170 -7.83 -7.64 9.24
CA MET A 170 -8.30 -6.82 8.12
C MET A 170 -9.47 -7.51 7.42
N LYS A 171 -10.49 -6.73 7.06
CA LYS A 171 -11.66 -7.25 6.35
C LYS A 171 -11.53 -7.26 4.84
N THR A 172 -10.61 -6.45 4.31
CA THR A 172 -10.49 -6.23 2.88
C THR A 172 -9.05 -6.26 2.40
N VAL A 173 -8.83 -6.90 1.25
CA VAL A 173 -7.57 -6.88 0.50
C VAL A 173 -7.83 -6.36 -0.92
N VAL A 174 -7.00 -5.46 -1.42
CA VAL A 174 -6.94 -5.11 -2.86
C VAL A 174 -5.96 -6.06 -3.54
N SER A 175 -6.35 -6.71 -4.64
CA SER A 175 -5.49 -7.71 -5.29
C SER A 175 -5.53 -7.70 -6.82
N ASP A 176 -4.36 -7.93 -7.43
CA ASP A 176 -4.27 -8.26 -8.86
C ASP A 176 -4.65 -9.72 -9.11
N GLY A 177 -4.86 -10.09 -10.38
CA GLY A 177 -5.36 -11.42 -10.72
C GLY A 177 -4.44 -12.57 -10.29
N GLU A 178 -3.11 -12.40 -10.36
CA GLU A 178 -2.18 -13.46 -9.95
C GLU A 178 -2.10 -13.59 -8.43
N CYS A 179 -2.09 -12.47 -7.71
CA CYS A 179 -2.08 -12.45 -6.27
C CYS A 179 -3.41 -12.93 -5.67
N LEU A 180 -4.53 -12.70 -6.35
CA LEU A 180 -5.84 -13.22 -5.95
C LEU A 180 -5.84 -14.75 -5.86
N VAL A 181 -5.28 -15.43 -6.86
CA VAL A 181 -5.17 -16.90 -6.87
C VAL A 181 -4.45 -17.37 -5.60
N LYS A 182 -3.30 -16.76 -5.30
CA LYS A 182 -2.46 -17.11 -4.16
C LYS A 182 -3.12 -16.82 -2.82
N LEU A 183 -3.85 -15.71 -2.72
CA LEU A 183 -4.62 -15.35 -1.54
C LEU A 183 -5.71 -16.41 -1.28
N LEU A 184 -6.48 -16.79 -2.30
CA LEU A 184 -7.52 -17.81 -2.17
C LEU A 184 -6.93 -19.20 -1.86
N ASP A 185 -5.78 -19.54 -2.43
CA ASP A 185 -5.03 -20.77 -2.09
C ASP A 185 -4.62 -20.78 -0.61
N ALA A 186 -4.08 -19.67 -0.11
CA ALA A 186 -3.65 -19.54 1.28
C ALA A 186 -4.82 -19.72 2.26
N LEU A 187 -6.00 -19.17 1.94
CA LEU A 187 -7.23 -19.29 2.72
C LEU A 187 -7.81 -20.72 2.69
N GLN A 188 -7.74 -21.41 1.55
CA GLN A 188 -8.25 -22.78 1.43
C GLN A 188 -7.47 -23.78 2.29
N GLN A 189 -6.16 -23.60 2.42
CA GLN A 189 -5.31 -24.46 3.26
C GLN A 189 -5.72 -24.44 4.74
N GLN A 190 -6.28 -23.34 5.25
CA GLN A 190 -6.74 -23.23 6.64
C GLN A 190 -7.92 -24.18 6.93
N HIS A 191 -8.82 -24.38 5.95
CA HIS A 191 -9.96 -25.29 6.07
C HIS A 191 -9.58 -26.78 5.98
N SER A 192 -8.36 -27.08 5.55
CA SER A 192 -7.94 -28.45 5.20
C SER A 192 -7.37 -29.24 6.40
N GLY A 193 -7.24 -28.63 7.58
CA GLY A 193 -6.84 -29.33 8.81
C GLY A 193 -5.40 -29.88 8.82
N GLU A 194 -4.57 -29.51 7.85
CA GLU A 194 -3.16 -29.92 7.81
C GLU A 194 -2.38 -29.19 8.89
N LYS A 195 -2.16 -29.87 10.02
CA LYS A 195 -1.11 -29.52 10.99
C LYS A 195 0.25 -29.61 10.29
N GLN A 196 0.73 -28.50 9.74
CA GLN A 196 2.06 -28.45 9.12
C GLN A 196 3.13 -28.27 10.18
N GLN A 197 3.69 -29.41 10.55
CA GLN A 197 4.81 -29.59 11.45
C GLN A 197 6.12 -29.40 10.69
N GLN A 198 6.50 -28.16 10.35
CA GLN A 198 7.84 -27.95 9.75
C GLN A 198 8.54 -26.60 9.99
N TYR A 199 8.00 -25.70 10.82
CA TYR A 199 8.76 -24.53 11.28
C TYR A 199 8.48 -24.28 12.76
N ARG A 200 9.03 -25.14 13.62
CA ARG A 200 9.08 -24.88 15.06
C ARG A 200 10.50 -24.40 15.38
N GLU A 201 10.75 -23.11 15.18
CA GLU A 201 11.75 -22.48 16.02
C GLU A 201 11.13 -22.35 17.42
N GLU A 202 11.74 -23.07 18.35
CA GLU A 202 11.35 -23.12 19.76
C GLU A 202 11.49 -21.74 20.39
N GLN A 203 10.50 -20.84 20.25
CA GLN A 203 10.35 -19.75 21.24
C GLN A 203 9.03 -18.98 21.31
N TYR A 204 8.07 -19.14 20.40
CA TYR A 204 6.76 -18.50 20.56
C TYR A 204 5.62 -19.43 20.13
N GLU A 205 4.64 -19.65 21.01
CA GLU A 205 3.34 -20.18 20.58
C GLU A 205 2.67 -19.10 19.73
N VAL A 206 2.72 -19.25 18.41
CA VAL A 206 1.96 -18.39 17.50
C VAL A 206 0.49 -18.77 17.67
N GLN A 207 -0.27 -17.93 18.36
CA GLN A 207 -1.72 -18.02 18.39
C GLN A 207 -2.22 -17.66 16.98
N GLU A 208 -2.65 -18.66 16.21
CA GLU A 208 -3.32 -18.41 14.94
C GLU A 208 -4.69 -17.80 15.24
N ASN A 209 -4.81 -16.49 15.08
CA ASN A 209 -6.09 -15.79 15.15
C ASN A 209 -6.97 -16.19 13.96
N ASP A 210 -8.29 -16.21 14.18
CA ASP A 210 -9.26 -16.44 13.11
C ASP A 210 -9.11 -15.37 12.02
N ILE A 211 -9.13 -15.81 10.75
CA ILE A 211 -9.07 -14.90 9.61
C ILE A 211 -10.48 -14.39 9.30
N VAL A 212 -10.65 -13.07 9.36
CA VAL A 212 -11.95 -12.38 9.19
C VAL A 212 -12.09 -11.68 7.84
N LEU A 213 -11.32 -12.09 6.84
CA LEU A 213 -11.36 -11.49 5.49
C LEU A 213 -12.75 -11.71 4.86
N GLU A 214 -13.43 -10.62 4.52
CA GLU A 214 -14.79 -10.64 3.96
C GLU A 214 -14.82 -10.24 2.48
N CYS A 215 -13.90 -9.37 2.05
CA CYS A 215 -13.91 -8.79 0.70
C CYS A 215 -12.52 -8.77 0.06
N VAL A 216 -12.47 -9.02 -1.25
CA VAL A 216 -11.30 -8.73 -2.08
C VAL A 216 -11.71 -7.77 -3.20
N ILE A 217 -11.03 -6.64 -3.27
CA ILE A 217 -11.16 -5.66 -4.35
C ILE A 217 -10.22 -6.08 -5.47
N THR A 218 -10.76 -6.37 -6.66
CA THR A 218 -10.03 -7.01 -7.75
C THR A 218 -9.64 -5.98 -8.79
N LEU A 219 -8.35 -5.89 -9.10
CA LEU A 219 -7.79 -4.93 -10.05
C LEU A 219 -7.86 -5.41 -11.51
N ASP A 220 -8.15 -6.70 -11.72
CA ASP A 220 -8.28 -7.32 -13.03
C ASP A 220 -9.62 -8.05 -13.16
N THR A 221 -9.95 -8.46 -14.38
CA THR A 221 -11.10 -9.34 -14.59
C THR A 221 -10.84 -10.70 -13.93
N VAL A 222 -11.78 -11.15 -13.12
CA VAL A 222 -11.68 -12.44 -12.42
C VAL A 222 -12.34 -13.56 -13.23
N PRO A 223 -11.61 -14.65 -13.54
CA PRO A 223 -12.20 -15.83 -14.19
C PRO A 223 -13.16 -16.61 -13.27
N ASP A 224 -14.06 -17.40 -13.85
CA ASP A 224 -15.12 -18.10 -13.13
C ASP A 224 -14.60 -19.06 -12.05
N GLU A 225 -13.47 -19.73 -12.30
CA GLU A 225 -12.83 -20.63 -11.32
C GLU A 225 -12.51 -19.90 -10.00
N GLN A 226 -11.94 -18.69 -10.09
CA GLN A 226 -11.56 -17.89 -8.93
C GLN A 226 -12.80 -17.28 -8.25
N ARG A 227 -13.86 -16.98 -9.02
CA ARG A 227 -15.17 -16.57 -8.46
C ARG A 227 -15.82 -17.68 -7.64
N ASP A 228 -15.84 -18.89 -8.18
CA ASP A 228 -16.40 -20.07 -7.49
C ASP A 228 -15.60 -20.40 -6.23
N LYS A 229 -14.26 -20.30 -6.31
CA LYS A 229 -13.38 -20.48 -5.16
C LYS A 229 -13.61 -19.43 -4.08
N ALA A 230 -13.69 -18.15 -4.43
CA ALA A 230 -13.98 -17.07 -3.48
C ALA A 230 -15.35 -17.28 -2.81
N LYS A 231 -16.37 -17.68 -3.59
CA LYS A 231 -17.71 -18.00 -3.07
C LYS A 231 -17.69 -19.17 -2.08
N ALA A 232 -16.94 -20.24 -2.37
CA ALA A 232 -16.78 -21.37 -1.46
C ALA A 232 -16.11 -20.96 -0.13
N LEU A 233 -15.19 -20.00 -0.19
CA LEU A 233 -14.51 -19.41 0.98
C LEU A 233 -15.31 -18.28 1.64
N ARG A 234 -16.51 -17.96 1.16
CA ARG A 234 -17.37 -16.85 1.62
C ARG A 234 -16.70 -15.46 1.53
N VAL A 235 -15.77 -15.31 0.59
CA VAL A 235 -15.12 -14.03 0.27
C VAL A 235 -15.88 -13.35 -0.87
N ARG A 236 -16.33 -12.12 -0.63
CA ARG A 236 -16.93 -11.27 -1.66
C ARG A 236 -15.84 -10.74 -2.60
N LEU A 237 -16.11 -10.73 -3.90
CA LEU A 237 -15.28 -10.04 -4.89
C LEU A 237 -15.99 -8.76 -5.32
N LEU A 238 -15.25 -7.64 -5.30
CA LEU A 238 -15.70 -6.32 -5.76
C LEU A 238 -14.69 -5.82 -6.79
N SER A 239 -15.11 -5.27 -7.93
CA SER A 239 -14.13 -4.74 -8.88
C SER A 239 -13.58 -3.38 -8.41
N TRP A 240 -12.40 -3.01 -8.92
CA TRP A 240 -11.85 -1.66 -8.73
C TRP A 240 -12.82 -0.57 -9.19
N GLU A 241 -13.50 -0.76 -10.33
CA GLU A 241 -14.47 0.23 -10.82
C GLU A 241 -15.69 0.33 -9.89
N ASP A 242 -16.21 -0.80 -9.38
CA ASP A 242 -17.32 -0.76 -8.41
C ASP A 242 -16.94 0.02 -7.14
N LEU A 243 -15.69 -0.11 -6.67
CA LEU A 243 -15.19 0.68 -5.54
C LEU A 243 -15.19 2.19 -5.86
N LEU A 244 -14.67 2.56 -7.04
CA LEU A 244 -14.64 3.96 -7.47
C LEU A 244 -16.06 4.52 -7.62
N GLU A 245 -16.99 3.74 -8.17
CA GLU A 245 -18.40 4.12 -8.29
C GLU A 245 -19.06 4.32 -6.92
N LEU A 246 -18.81 3.44 -5.95
CA LEU A 246 -19.29 3.60 -4.57
C LEU A 246 -18.79 4.89 -3.94
N GLY A 247 -17.56 5.29 -4.21
CA GLY A 247 -17.02 6.57 -3.76
C GLY A 247 -17.62 7.76 -4.50
N ARG A 248 -17.67 7.70 -5.83
CA ARG A 248 -18.23 8.75 -6.69
C ARG A 248 -19.69 9.04 -6.36
N ALA A 249 -20.46 8.01 -6.02
CA ALA A 249 -21.86 8.12 -5.63
C ALA A 249 -22.05 8.86 -4.29
N ASN A 250 -21.08 8.78 -3.37
CA ASN A 250 -21.12 9.46 -2.09
C ASN A 250 -19.71 9.84 -1.62
N MET A 251 -19.21 11.00 -2.04
CA MET A 251 -17.88 11.46 -1.63
C MET A 251 -17.86 11.79 -0.12
N VAL A 252 -16.98 11.12 0.62
CA VAL A 252 -16.75 11.37 2.04
C VAL A 252 -15.82 12.59 2.19
N PRO A 253 -16.25 13.67 2.86
CA PRO A 253 -15.39 14.83 3.09
C PRO A 253 -14.17 14.47 3.94
N LEU A 254 -13.01 15.02 3.59
CA LEU A 254 -11.81 14.94 4.42
C LEU A 254 -11.97 15.87 5.63
N SER A 255 -12.34 15.29 6.77
CA SER A 255 -12.47 15.96 8.07
C SER A 255 -11.43 15.45 9.06
N ASP A 256 -11.27 16.15 10.18
CA ASP A 256 -10.37 15.74 11.27
C ASP A 256 -10.72 14.36 11.87
N GLU A 257 -11.95 13.88 11.70
CA GLU A 257 -12.39 12.55 12.16
C GLU A 257 -11.89 11.40 11.27
N VAL A 258 -11.55 11.70 10.02
CA VAL A 258 -11.24 10.71 8.99
C VAL A 258 -9.78 10.79 8.57
N GLN A 259 -9.21 12.00 8.55
CA GLN A 259 -7.83 12.18 8.12
C GLN A 259 -6.82 11.68 9.17
N PRO A 260 -5.68 11.11 8.74
CA PRO A 260 -4.62 10.75 9.65
C PRO A 260 -3.86 11.98 10.14
N THR A 261 -3.19 11.82 11.27
CA THR A 261 -2.25 12.79 11.84
C THR A 261 -0.82 12.26 11.74
N LEU A 262 0.16 13.03 12.22
CA LEU A 262 1.56 12.59 12.29
C LEU A 262 1.78 11.42 13.27
N GLU A 263 0.82 11.15 14.15
CA GLU A 263 0.87 10.04 15.11
C GLU A 263 0.14 8.79 14.59
N SER A 264 -0.62 8.91 13.50
CA SER A 264 -1.34 7.79 12.91
C SER A 264 -0.38 6.76 12.31
N LEU A 265 -0.67 5.48 12.54
CA LEU A 265 0.09 4.38 11.96
C LEU A 265 -0.16 4.33 10.45
N HIS A 266 0.90 4.57 9.65
CA HIS A 266 0.77 4.67 8.20
C HIS A 266 0.77 3.30 7.50
N THR A 267 1.72 2.43 7.84
CA THR A 267 1.90 1.13 7.19
C THR A 267 2.46 0.10 8.16
N ILE A 268 1.97 -1.14 8.07
CA ILE A 268 2.53 -2.29 8.79
C ILE A 268 3.23 -3.20 7.78
N CYS A 269 4.56 -3.17 7.76
CA CYS A 269 5.36 -3.99 6.86
C CYS A 269 5.86 -5.26 7.55
N TYR A 270 5.38 -6.42 7.11
CA TYR A 270 5.94 -7.70 7.48
C TYR A 270 7.17 -8.00 6.64
N THR A 271 8.24 -8.42 7.30
CA THR A 271 9.45 -8.91 6.65
C THR A 271 9.64 -10.36 7.01
N SER A 272 10.41 -11.09 6.20
CA SER A 272 10.72 -12.52 6.40
C SER A 272 11.67 -12.72 7.59
N GLY A 273 11.38 -12.11 8.74
CA GLY A 273 12.21 -12.07 9.94
C GLY A 273 12.97 -13.38 10.11
N LYS A 274 14.31 -13.26 10.20
CA LYS A 274 15.17 -14.37 10.56
C LYS A 274 14.92 -14.78 11.99
#